data_AF-A0A1F3T8D9-F1
#
_entry.id   AF-A0A1F3T8D9-F1
#
_cell.length_a   1.000
_cell.length_b   1.000
_cell.length_c   1.000
_cell.angle_alpha   90.00
_cell.angle_beta   90.00
_cell.angle_gamma   90.00
#
_symmetry.space_group_name_H-M   'P 1'
#
loop_
_entity.id
_entity.type
_entity.pdbx_description
1 polymer ?
#
loop_
_entity_poly.entity_id
_entity_poly.type
_entity_poly.pdbx_seq_one_letter_code
_entity_poly.pdbx_strand_id
1 'polypeptide(L)'
;MKTLTEFPAATLKNALKTRDELIASGKTPEELPQALGEALKVEGDRLSHLLNALECVGKKVSDLKRVVVLSLSEGEKAPSGAKQFGEHQYIAEYYPSLNPPKPARSDEHRGDRGGKGGKGRGGRGRDRDDKKRGAPRPPRPNQKPGGDQKA
;
A
#
# COMPACT_ATOMS: atom_id res chain seq x y z
N MET A 1 -27.12 -2.88 13.66
CA MET A 1 -26.39 -3.43 12.50
C MET A 1 -26.20 -4.91 12.69
N LYS A 2 -26.60 -5.73 11.72
CA LYS A 2 -26.44 -7.19 11.79
C LYS A 2 -25.50 -7.66 10.67
N THR A 3 -24.50 -8.46 11.02
CA THR A 3 -23.67 -9.17 10.05
C THR A 3 -24.46 -10.34 9.48
N LEU A 4 -24.61 -10.36 8.16
CA LEU A 4 -25.27 -11.46 7.43
C LEU A 4 -24.27 -12.55 7.08
N THR A 5 -23.14 -12.16 6.46
CA THR A 5 -22.11 -13.11 6.03
C THR A 5 -20.75 -12.44 5.93
N GLU A 6 -19.71 -13.27 5.96
CA GLU A 6 -18.32 -12.85 5.84
C GLU A 6 -17.62 -13.71 4.79
N PHE A 7 -16.88 -13.05 3.91
CA PHE A 7 -16.04 -13.71 2.91
C PHE A 7 -14.56 -13.46 3.24
N PRO A 8 -13.83 -14.48 3.72
CA PRO A 8 -12.40 -14.32 3.96
C PRO A 8 -11.66 -14.16 2.63
N ALA A 9 -10.50 -13.51 2.66
CA ALA A 9 -9.74 -13.22 1.46
C ALA A 9 -9.35 -14.47 0.66
N ALA A 10 -9.14 -15.61 1.30
CA ALA A 10 -8.87 -16.87 0.61
C ALA A 10 -10.01 -17.28 -0.34
N THR A 11 -11.26 -17.17 0.12
CA THR A 11 -12.46 -17.46 -0.68
C THR A 11 -12.59 -16.48 -1.84
N LEU A 12 -12.38 -15.18 -1.58
CA LEU A 12 -12.48 -14.15 -2.62
C LEU A 12 -11.37 -14.28 -3.68
N LYS A 13 -10.15 -14.61 -3.27
CA LYS A 13 -9.02 -14.89 -4.19
C LYS A 13 -9.32 -16.12 -5.05
N ASN A 14 -9.88 -17.18 -4.48
CA ASN A 14 -10.27 -18.36 -5.24
C ASN A 14 -11.37 -18.02 -6.25
N ALA A 15 -12.42 -17.31 -5.80
CA ALA A 15 -13.53 -16.91 -6.65
C ALA A 15 -13.10 -15.99 -7.82
N LEU A 16 -12.15 -15.07 -7.60
CA LEU A 16 -11.59 -14.26 -8.69
C LEU A 16 -10.84 -15.11 -9.71
N LYS A 17 -9.98 -16.03 -9.24
CA LYS A 17 -9.27 -16.95 -10.14
C LYS A 17 -10.24 -17.78 -10.97
N THR A 18 -11.23 -18.38 -10.33
CA THR A 18 -12.28 -19.15 -11.00
C THR A 18 -13.06 -18.29 -11.99
N ARG A 19 -13.42 -17.05 -11.62
CA ARG A 19 -14.09 -16.12 -12.55
C ARG A 19 -13.23 -15.85 -13.78
N ASP A 20 -11.95 -15.57 -13.58
CA ASP A 20 -11.02 -15.24 -14.67
C ASP A 20 -10.78 -16.47 -15.57
N GLU A 21 -10.73 -17.69 -15.01
CA GLU A 21 -10.69 -18.95 -15.76
C GLU A 21 -11.99 -19.20 -16.56
N LEU A 22 -13.15 -18.87 -15.99
CA LEU A 22 -14.44 -18.98 -16.66
C LEU A 22 -14.59 -17.96 -17.80
N ILE A 23 -14.10 -16.74 -17.60
CA ILE A 23 -14.01 -15.73 -18.67
C ILE A 23 -13.04 -16.20 -19.76
N ALA A 24 -11.88 -16.74 -19.38
CA ALA A 24 -10.88 -17.25 -20.32
C ALA A 24 -11.38 -18.47 -21.12
N SER A 25 -12.26 -19.29 -20.54
CA SER A 25 -12.94 -20.39 -21.23
C SER A 25 -14.10 -19.94 -22.14
N GLY A 26 -14.34 -18.63 -22.25
CA GLY A 26 -15.31 -18.05 -23.17
C GLY A 26 -16.74 -17.98 -22.64
N LYS A 27 -16.94 -18.15 -21.31
CA LYS A 27 -18.28 -18.01 -20.74
C LYS A 27 -18.76 -16.57 -20.84
N THR A 28 -20.03 -16.41 -21.20
CA THR A 28 -20.65 -15.09 -21.33
C THR A 28 -20.96 -14.49 -19.94
N PRO A 29 -21.09 -13.16 -19.83
CA PRO A 29 -21.38 -12.49 -18.56
C PRO A 29 -22.67 -12.98 -17.88
N GLU A 30 -23.62 -13.50 -18.66
CA GLU A 30 -24.90 -14.02 -18.19
C GLU A 30 -24.76 -15.42 -17.57
N GLU A 31 -23.82 -16.23 -18.07
CA GLU A 31 -23.56 -17.59 -17.57
C GLU A 31 -22.55 -17.62 -16.42
N LEU A 32 -21.76 -16.54 -16.25
CA LEU A 32 -20.73 -16.45 -15.21
C LEU A 32 -21.27 -16.66 -13.78
N PRO A 33 -22.38 -16.04 -13.35
CA PRO A 33 -22.92 -16.24 -12.00
C PRO A 33 -23.20 -17.71 -11.70
N GLN A 34 -23.87 -18.40 -12.63
CA GLN A 34 -24.27 -19.80 -12.48
C GLN A 34 -23.03 -20.72 -12.48
N ALA A 35 -22.12 -20.49 -13.43
CA ALA A 35 -20.86 -21.23 -13.50
C ALA A 35 -19.96 -21.04 -12.28
N LEU A 36 -19.91 -19.83 -11.71
CA LEU A 36 -19.20 -19.54 -10.46
C LEU A 36 -19.84 -20.26 -9.28
N GLY A 37 -21.17 -20.25 -9.21
CA GLY A 37 -21.93 -20.96 -8.17
C GLY A 37 -21.64 -22.46 -8.19
N GLU A 38 -21.67 -23.08 -9.36
CA GLU A 38 -21.34 -24.49 -9.55
C GLU A 38 -19.88 -24.81 -9.16
N ALA A 39 -18.93 -24.00 -9.64
CA ALA A 39 -17.51 -24.24 -9.40
C ALA A 39 -17.13 -24.10 -7.92
N LEU A 40 -17.77 -23.16 -7.20
CA LEU A 40 -17.51 -22.90 -5.78
C LEU A 40 -18.48 -23.60 -4.84
N LYS A 41 -19.49 -24.30 -5.37
CA LYS A 41 -20.60 -24.93 -4.62
C LYS A 41 -21.30 -23.92 -3.71
N VAL A 42 -21.60 -22.74 -4.25
CA VAL A 42 -22.30 -21.65 -3.55
C VAL A 42 -23.55 -21.28 -4.33
N GLU A 43 -24.68 -21.23 -3.63
CA GLU A 43 -26.00 -21.00 -4.24
C GLU A 43 -26.82 -19.95 -3.46
N GLY A 44 -27.90 -19.48 -4.06
CA GLY A 44 -28.87 -18.56 -3.46
C GLY A 44 -28.27 -17.21 -3.06
N ASP A 45 -28.73 -16.67 -1.93
CA ASP A 45 -28.31 -15.35 -1.42
C ASP A 45 -26.80 -15.26 -1.20
N ARG A 46 -26.17 -16.37 -0.83
CA ARG A 46 -24.71 -16.41 -0.60
C ARG A 46 -23.94 -16.18 -1.90
N LEU A 47 -24.43 -16.67 -3.04
CA LEU A 47 -23.84 -16.43 -4.35
C LEU A 47 -23.99 -14.95 -4.73
N SER A 48 -25.18 -14.38 -4.57
CA SER A 48 -25.45 -12.96 -4.82
C SER A 48 -24.54 -12.07 -3.96
N HIS A 49 -24.38 -12.38 -2.67
CA HIS A 49 -23.47 -11.65 -1.80
C HIS A 49 -22.00 -11.82 -2.20
N LEU A 50 -21.59 -13.01 -2.66
CA LEU A 50 -20.23 -13.26 -3.13
C LEU A 50 -19.93 -12.40 -4.37
N LEU A 51 -20.84 -12.35 -5.34
CA LEU A 51 -20.68 -11.54 -6.56
C LEU A 51 -20.54 -10.05 -6.22
N ASN A 52 -21.44 -9.52 -5.39
CA ASN A 52 -21.37 -8.13 -4.93
C ASN A 52 -20.08 -7.85 -4.12
N ALA A 53 -19.61 -8.83 -3.32
CA ALA A 53 -18.34 -8.72 -2.60
C ALA A 53 -17.13 -8.65 -3.54
N LEU A 54 -17.14 -9.43 -4.64
CA LEU A 54 -16.10 -9.38 -5.67
C LEU A 54 -16.08 -8.02 -6.38
N GLU A 55 -17.24 -7.45 -6.68
CA GLU A 55 -17.35 -6.09 -7.24
C GLU A 55 -16.89 -5.02 -6.24
N CYS A 56 -17.19 -5.21 -4.95
CA CYS A 56 -16.77 -4.30 -3.89
C CYS A 56 -15.23 -4.18 -3.80
N VAL A 57 -14.53 -5.32 -3.87
CA VAL A 57 -13.07 -5.41 -3.77
C VAL A 57 -12.38 -5.03 -5.09
N GLY A 58 -12.98 -5.38 -6.23
CA GLY A 58 -12.40 -5.18 -7.55
C GLY A 58 -11.05 -5.89 -7.68
N LYS A 59 -10.00 -5.14 -8.05
CA LYS A 59 -8.64 -5.68 -8.27
C LYS A 59 -7.75 -5.66 -7.02
N LYS A 60 -8.19 -5.06 -5.90
CA LYS A 60 -7.37 -4.86 -4.70
C LYS A 60 -7.51 -6.03 -3.73
N VAL A 61 -6.91 -7.17 -4.07
CA VAL A 61 -7.06 -8.41 -3.28
C VAL A 61 -5.81 -8.77 -2.48
N SER A 62 -4.67 -8.12 -2.76
CA SER A 62 -3.37 -8.41 -2.15
C SER A 62 -3.43 -8.36 -0.63
N ASP A 63 -3.88 -7.23 -0.10
CA ASP A 63 -3.87 -6.88 1.32
C ASP A 63 -5.24 -7.10 1.98
N LEU A 64 -6.19 -7.70 1.26
CA LEU A 64 -7.52 -7.95 1.77
C LEU A 64 -7.46 -9.01 2.89
N LYS A 65 -8.15 -8.73 3.99
CA LYS A 65 -8.37 -9.67 5.09
C LYS A 65 -9.70 -10.40 4.91
N ARG A 66 -10.80 -9.64 4.79
CA ARG A 66 -12.16 -10.16 4.58
C ARG A 66 -13.09 -9.08 4.02
N VAL A 67 -14.22 -9.51 3.49
CA VAL A 67 -15.38 -8.63 3.23
C VAL A 67 -16.51 -9.02 4.17
N VAL A 68 -17.05 -8.04 4.89
CA VAL A 68 -18.18 -8.22 5.80
C VAL A 68 -19.43 -7.65 5.13
N VAL A 69 -20.48 -8.46 5.10
CA VAL A 69 -21.80 -8.07 4.58
C VAL A 69 -22.72 -7.77 5.75
N LEU A 70 -23.25 -6.55 5.77
CA LEU A 70 -24.07 -6.01 6.82
C LEU A 70 -25.47 -5.68 6.29
N SER A 71 -26.47 -5.86 7.13
CA SER A 71 -27.79 -5.26 6.98
C SER A 71 -27.92 -4.11 7.98
N LEU A 72 -28.32 -2.94 7.47
CA LEU A 72 -28.65 -1.78 8.28
C LEU A 72 -30.12 -1.84 8.68
N SER A 73 -30.40 -1.55 9.95
CA SER A 73 -31.77 -1.27 10.39
C SER A 73 -32.12 0.20 10.13
N GLU A 74 -33.40 0.53 9.99
CA GLU A 74 -33.86 1.92 9.77
C GLU A 74 -33.30 2.85 10.85
N GLY A 75 -32.63 3.93 10.43
CA GLY A 75 -32.02 4.93 11.31
C GLY A 75 -30.54 4.70 11.65
N GLU A 76 -29.91 3.61 11.17
CA GLU A 76 -28.48 3.37 11.40
C GLU A 76 -27.60 3.99 10.30
N LYS A 77 -26.52 4.67 10.70
CA LYS A 77 -25.57 5.28 9.76
C LYS A 77 -24.62 4.23 9.19
N ALA A 78 -24.44 4.27 7.87
CA ALA A 78 -23.47 3.46 7.14
C ALA A 78 -22.04 3.58 7.73
N PRO A 79 -21.33 2.45 7.94
CA PRO A 79 -19.94 2.46 8.37
C PRO A 79 -19.03 3.15 7.34
N SER A 80 -17.95 3.79 7.81
CA SER A 80 -16.99 4.47 6.92
C SER A 80 -16.34 3.47 5.97
N GLY A 81 -16.38 3.75 4.66
CA GLY A 81 -15.79 2.88 3.64
C GLY A 81 -16.66 1.68 3.23
N ALA A 82 -17.91 1.61 3.72
CA ALA A 82 -18.88 0.64 3.22
C ALA A 82 -19.36 1.02 1.82
N LYS A 83 -19.48 0.04 0.93
CA LYS A 83 -20.20 0.18 -0.35
C LYS A 83 -21.60 -0.42 -0.20
N GLN A 84 -22.62 0.31 -0.64
CA GLN A 84 -23.99 -0.17 -0.64
C GLN A 84 -24.30 -0.88 -1.96
N PHE A 85 -24.81 -2.10 -1.88
CA PHE A 85 -25.38 -2.84 -3.01
C PHE A 85 -26.77 -3.31 -2.60
N GLY A 86 -27.81 -2.70 -3.20
CA GLY A 86 -29.20 -2.91 -2.80
C GLY A 86 -29.43 -2.49 -1.35
N GLU A 87 -29.92 -3.44 -0.54
CA GLU A 87 -30.23 -3.27 0.89
C GLU A 87 -29.05 -3.60 1.81
N HIS A 88 -27.94 -4.10 1.26
CA HIS A 88 -26.80 -4.58 2.03
C HIS A 88 -25.59 -3.66 1.89
N GLN A 89 -24.80 -3.61 2.97
CA GLN A 89 -23.57 -2.87 3.03
C GLN A 89 -22.37 -3.78 3.10
N TYR A 90 -21.37 -3.49 2.29
CA TYR A 90 -20.19 -4.32 2.10
C TYR A 90 -18.97 -3.54 2.57
N ILE A 91 -18.26 -4.09 3.55
CA ILE A 91 -17.04 -3.51 4.09
C ILE A 91 -15.87 -4.41 3.72
N ALA A 92 -14.95 -3.88 2.92
CA ALA A 92 -13.68 -4.52 2.64
C ALA A 92 -12.67 -4.15 3.73
N GLU A 93 -12.29 -5.13 4.55
CA GLU A 93 -11.24 -4.98 5.56
C GLU A 93 -9.89 -5.41 4.98
N TYR A 94 -8.88 -4.56 5.16
CA TYR A 94 -7.52 -4.80 4.71
C TYR A 94 -6.59 -4.94 5.91
N TYR A 95 -5.51 -5.70 5.75
CA TYR A 95 -4.41 -5.67 6.71
C TYR A 95 -3.77 -4.28 6.72
N PRO A 96 -3.29 -3.80 7.89
CA PRO A 96 -2.52 -2.57 7.95
C PRO A 96 -1.28 -2.72 7.07
N SER A 97 -1.00 -1.70 6.25
CA SER A 97 0.20 -1.70 5.40
C SER A 97 1.44 -1.79 6.29
N LEU A 98 2.27 -2.82 6.07
CA LEU A 98 3.53 -3.02 6.79
C LEU A 98 4.51 -1.84 6.61
N ASN A 99 4.36 -1.09 5.52
CA ASN A 99 5.06 0.16 5.25
C ASN A 99 4.03 1.28 5.10
N PRO A 100 3.60 1.95 6.19
CA PRO A 100 2.79 3.16 6.03
C PRO A 100 3.61 4.17 5.21
N PRO A 101 3.00 4.85 4.23
CA PRO A 101 3.69 5.91 3.51
C PRO A 101 4.19 6.93 4.54
N LYS A 102 5.50 7.17 4.57
CA LYS A 102 6.08 8.20 5.42
C LYS A 102 5.35 9.50 5.09
N PRO A 103 4.86 10.26 6.09
CA PRO A 103 4.25 11.55 5.81
C PRO A 103 5.24 12.35 4.97
N ALA A 104 4.79 12.79 3.80
CA ALA A 104 5.55 13.72 2.99
C ALA A 104 5.88 14.90 3.92
N ARG A 105 7.17 15.13 4.18
CA ARG A 105 7.57 16.37 4.83
C ARG A 105 7.05 17.47 3.94
N SER A 106 6.08 18.26 4.41
CA SER A 106 5.72 19.48 3.71
C SER A 106 7.00 20.31 3.67
N ASP A 107 7.55 20.49 2.47
CA ASP A 107 8.48 21.59 2.18
C ASP A 107 7.68 22.89 2.24
N GLU A 108 7.19 23.20 3.44
CA GLU A 108 6.59 24.48 3.78
C GLU A 108 7.74 25.47 3.94
N HIS A 109 8.18 25.94 2.78
CA HIS A 109 8.74 27.26 2.54
C HIS A 109 9.77 27.74 3.56
N ARG A 110 11.04 27.64 3.12
CA ARG A 110 12.09 28.62 3.40
C ARG A 110 11.52 30.03 3.29
N GLY A 111 11.14 30.60 4.44
CA GLY A 111 10.83 32.01 4.60
C GLY A 111 12.12 32.81 4.51
N ASP A 112 12.29 33.46 3.37
CA ASP A 112 13.10 34.65 3.17
C ASP A 112 12.85 35.67 4.30
N ARG A 113 13.84 35.92 5.16
CA ARG A 113 13.92 37.14 5.98
C ARG A 113 15.38 37.55 6.15
N GLY A 114 15.78 38.51 5.33
CA GLY A 114 16.96 39.33 5.58
C GLY A 114 16.93 39.97 6.96
N GLY A 115 18.07 39.96 7.64
CA GLY A 115 18.26 40.58 8.95
C GLY A 115 19.69 41.09 9.07
N LYS A 116 19.89 42.30 8.57
CA LYS A 116 21.12 43.09 8.62
C LYS A 116 21.43 43.51 10.07
N GLY A 117 22.67 43.26 10.53
CA GLY A 117 23.34 44.11 11.52
C GLY A 117 23.63 43.48 12.88
N GLY A 118 24.90 43.48 13.26
CA GLY A 118 25.33 43.16 14.62
C GLY A 118 26.83 43.04 14.78
N LYS A 119 27.54 44.18 14.73
CA LYS A 119 28.96 44.31 15.12
C LYS A 119 29.19 43.71 16.51
N GLY A 120 30.16 42.80 16.61
CA GLY A 120 30.79 42.40 17.88
C GLY A 120 32.29 42.21 17.68
N ARG A 121 33.06 43.28 17.88
CA ARG A 121 34.53 43.26 17.99
C ARG A 121 34.93 42.75 19.38
N GLY A 122 35.95 41.89 19.43
CA GLY A 122 36.73 41.57 20.64
C GLY A 122 36.88 40.05 20.81
N GLY A 123 38.06 39.43 20.83
CA GLY A 123 39.38 39.95 21.14
C GLY A 123 40.52 39.17 20.49
N ARG A 124 41.65 39.85 20.45
CA ARG A 124 42.96 39.41 19.98
C ARG A 124 43.53 38.31 20.88
N GLY A 125 44.19 37.33 20.28
CA GLY A 125 44.98 36.32 20.99
C GLY A 125 46.00 35.63 20.07
N ARG A 126 46.95 36.42 19.57
CA ARG A 126 48.37 36.12 19.23
C ARG A 126 48.73 34.79 18.56
N ASP A 127 49.31 34.96 17.38
CA ASP A 127 50.50 34.28 16.85
C ASP A 127 51.21 33.29 17.79
N ARG A 128 51.37 32.06 17.31
CA ARG A 128 52.65 31.35 17.36
C ARG A 128 52.75 30.32 16.24
N ASP A 129 53.69 30.62 15.37
CA ASP A 129 54.45 29.74 14.50
C ASP A 129 54.77 28.33 15.03
N ASP A 130 55.14 27.52 14.03
CA ASP A 130 56.10 26.41 14.07
C ASP A 130 55.58 24.98 14.37
N LYS A 131 55.50 24.23 13.27
CA LYS A 131 56.11 22.91 13.05
C LYS A 131 56.07 21.92 14.23
N LYS A 132 55.31 20.82 14.06
CA LYS A 132 55.86 19.45 13.86
C LYS A 132 54.78 18.36 13.98
N ARG A 133 54.74 17.53 12.92
CA ARG A 133 54.70 16.05 12.92
C ARG A 133 53.38 15.34 13.26
N GLY A 134 52.82 14.68 12.23
CA GLY A 134 51.85 13.61 12.41
C GLY A 134 51.36 12.93 11.12
N ALA A 135 52.29 12.59 10.20
CA ALA A 135 52.22 11.67 9.05
C ALA A 135 50.89 11.40 8.28
N PRO A 136 50.88 11.49 6.93
CA PRO A 136 49.80 10.93 6.12
C PRO A 136 49.80 9.40 6.17
N ARG A 137 48.61 8.81 6.31
CA ARG A 137 48.35 7.35 6.32
C ARG A 137 48.94 6.68 5.07
N PRO A 138 49.54 5.47 5.18
CA PRO A 138 50.03 4.74 4.02
C PRO A 138 48.89 4.34 3.08
N PRO A 139 49.11 4.30 1.75
CA PRO A 139 48.12 3.77 0.81
C PRO A 139 47.93 2.26 1.01
N ARG A 140 46.67 1.80 0.88
CA ARG A 140 46.30 0.37 0.94
C ARG A 140 46.92 -0.41 -0.23
N PRO A 141 47.57 -1.56 0.00
CA PRO A 141 48.11 -2.38 -1.07
C PRO A 141 47.01 -3.31 -1.62
N ASN A 142 46.07 -2.79 -2.44
CA ASN A 142 45.31 -3.66 -3.36
C ASN A 142 44.51 -2.93 -4.45
N GLN A 143 45.14 -2.03 -5.20
CA GLN A 143 44.59 -1.60 -6.49
C GLN A 143 45.56 -2.05 -7.59
N LYS A 144 45.28 -3.21 -8.17
CA LYS A 144 45.82 -3.55 -9.50
C LYS A 144 45.11 -2.64 -10.52
N PRO A 145 45.82 -1.78 -11.26
CA PRO A 145 45.28 -1.14 -12.44
C PRO A 145 45.20 -2.17 -13.59
N GLY A 146 44.24 -1.94 -14.48
CA GLY A 146 43.76 -2.89 -15.49
C GLY A 146 44.82 -3.48 -16.42
N GLY A 147 44.55 -4.71 -16.84
CA GLY A 147 45.24 -5.39 -17.92
C GLY A 147 44.22 -5.84 -18.96
N ASP A 148 43.75 -4.90 -19.78
CA ASP A 148 43.22 -5.20 -21.11
C ASP A 148 44.32 -4.83 -22.12
N GLN A 149 45.17 -5.79 -22.43
CA GLN A 149 45.99 -5.71 -23.63
C GLN A 149 45.22 -6.36 -24.78
N LYS A 150 44.81 -5.53 -25.74
CA LYS A 150 44.59 -5.96 -27.13
C LYS A 150 45.95 -6.24 -27.77
N ALA A 151 46.06 -7.37 -28.47
CA ALA A 151 46.52 -7.51 -29.86
C ALA A 151 46.71 -9.00 -30.16
#